data_AF-A0A2N2UJY7-F1
#
_entry.id   AF-A0A2N2UJY7-F1
#
_cell.length_a   1.000
_cell.length_b   1.000
_cell.length_c   1.000
_cell.angle_alpha   90.00
_cell.angle_beta   90.00
_cell.angle_gamma   90.00
#
_symmetry.space_group_name_H-M   'P 1'
#
loop_
_entity.id
_entity.type
_entity.pdbx_description
1 polymer ?
#
loop_
_entity_poly.entity_id
_entity_poly.type
_entity_poly.pdbx_seq_one_letter_code
_entity_poly.pdbx_strand_id
1 'polypeptide(L)'
;MSKSFDFYFDFASPFGFLGSRKVSALAKAIGRDVNWRPFLIGAVYKAHGGLPLDHPLKKDYVFKDFFRRAKLDGIAEVRVPANFPANPIPPSRLAYWVEREAPEKMGAFVEAAYRAYWSRTSRIA
;
A
#
# COMPACT_ATOMS: atom_id res chain seq x y z
N MET A 1 -8.77 -14.96 22.63
CA MET A 1 -8.92 -13.85 21.66
C MET A 1 -7.55 -13.54 21.07
N SER A 2 -7.39 -13.61 19.75
CA SER A 2 -6.19 -13.11 19.07
C SER A 2 -6.13 -11.58 19.26
N LYS A 3 -4.98 -11.02 19.65
CA LYS A 3 -4.80 -9.55 19.66
C LYS A 3 -4.60 -9.10 18.22
N SER A 4 -5.07 -7.92 17.84
CA SER A 4 -4.82 -7.33 16.51
C SER A 4 -3.81 -6.18 16.59
N PHE A 5 -3.26 -5.80 15.43
CA PHE A 5 -2.49 -4.56 15.26
C PHE A 5 -2.98 -3.79 14.03
N ASP A 6 -2.81 -2.47 14.06
CA ASP A 6 -3.19 -1.62 12.94
C ASP A 6 -2.07 -1.54 11.90
N PHE A 7 -2.45 -1.70 10.63
CA PHE A 7 -1.60 -1.39 9.49
C PHE A 7 -2.17 -0.16 8.79
N TYR A 8 -1.55 1.00 9.01
CA TYR A 8 -1.90 2.26 8.35
C TYR A 8 -1.19 2.37 7.00
N PHE A 9 -1.94 2.68 5.94
CA PHE A 9 -1.37 2.77 4.59
C PHE A 9 -2.12 3.74 3.68
N ASP A 10 -1.47 4.18 2.61
CA ASP A 10 -2.09 4.93 1.51
C ASP A 10 -1.85 4.15 0.21
N PHE A 11 -2.89 3.93 -0.60
CA PHE A 11 -2.77 3.21 -1.87
C PHE A 11 -1.80 3.89 -2.85
N ALA A 12 -1.60 5.20 -2.73
CA ALA A 12 -0.60 5.96 -3.48
C ALA A 12 0.83 5.84 -2.92
N SER A 13 1.08 5.04 -1.88
CA SER A 13 2.41 4.85 -1.30
C SER A 13 3.14 3.63 -1.88
N PRO A 14 4.34 3.79 -2.47
CA PRO A 14 5.15 2.66 -2.93
C PRO A 14 5.58 1.75 -1.77
N PHE A 15 5.89 2.31 -0.60
CA PHE A 15 6.26 1.52 0.58
C PHE A 15 5.05 0.89 1.27
N GLY A 16 3.88 1.51 1.18
CA GLY A 16 2.61 0.90 1.57
C GLY A 16 2.35 -0.38 0.79
N PHE A 17 2.61 -0.37 -0.52
CA PHE A 17 2.55 -1.57 -1.36
C PHE A 17 3.52 -2.65 -0.87
N LEU A 18 4.81 -2.34 -0.70
CA LEU A 18 5.79 -3.32 -0.22
C LEU A 18 5.42 -3.89 1.17
N GLY A 19 4.94 -3.04 2.07
CA GLY A 19 4.45 -3.45 3.39
C GLY A 19 3.26 -4.39 3.31
N SER A 20 2.29 -4.10 2.43
CA SER A 20 1.09 -4.93 2.23
C SER A 20 1.42 -6.37 1.78
N ARG A 21 2.54 -6.56 1.07
CA ARG A 21 3.01 -7.89 0.64
C ARG A 21 3.53 -8.76 1.79
N LYS A 22 3.86 -8.15 2.94
CA LYS A 22 4.51 -8.83 4.08
C LYS A 22 3.60 -8.94 5.30
N VAL A 23 2.67 -8.01 5.46
CA VAL A 23 1.88 -7.84 6.70
C VAL A 23 1.06 -9.07 7.06
N SER A 24 0.42 -9.74 6.09
CA SER A 24 -0.39 -10.95 6.34
C SER A 24 0.46 -12.12 6.82
N ALA A 25 1.65 -12.31 6.22
CA ALA A 25 2.59 -13.35 6.63
C ALA A 25 3.16 -13.07 8.03
N LEU A 26 3.48 -11.80 8.32
CA LEU A 26 3.89 -11.36 9.66
C LEU A 26 2.81 -11.67 10.69
N ALA A 27 1.56 -11.27 10.43
CA ALA A 27 0.43 -11.45 11.32
C ALA A 27 0.22 -12.94 11.68
N LYS A 28 0.28 -13.82 10.66
CA LYS A 28 0.26 -15.27 10.85
C LYS A 28 1.42 -15.76 11.73
N ALA A 29 2.65 -15.28 11.49
CA ALA A 29 3.83 -15.70 12.23
C ALA A 29 3.78 -15.31 13.72
N ILE A 30 3.13 -14.20 14.06
CA ILE A 30 3.02 -13.70 15.44
C ILE A 30 1.69 -14.05 16.13
N GLY A 31 0.79 -14.77 15.47
CA GLY A 31 -0.53 -15.13 16.01
C GLY A 31 -1.39 -13.89 16.33
N ARG A 32 -1.47 -12.97 15.39
CA ARG A 32 -2.23 -11.71 15.48
C ARG A 32 -3.04 -11.47 14.22
N ASP A 33 -4.10 -10.68 14.35
CA ASP A 33 -4.89 -10.20 13.21
C ASP A 33 -4.44 -8.81 12.74
N VAL A 34 -4.72 -8.47 11.49
CA VAL A 34 -4.41 -7.16 10.90
C VAL A 34 -5.69 -6.33 10.82
N ASN A 35 -5.69 -5.16 11.45
CA ASN A 35 -6.68 -4.13 11.17
C ASN A 35 -6.16 -3.26 10.03
N TRP A 36 -6.79 -3.34 8.86
CA TRP A 36 -6.38 -2.60 7.68
C TRP A 36 -6.92 -1.17 7.74
N ARG A 37 -6.04 -0.18 7.85
CA ARG A 37 -6.40 1.23 8.05
C ARG A 37 -5.90 2.11 6.89
N PRO A 38 -6.59 2.14 5.74
CA PRO A 38 -6.24 3.06 4.68
C PRO A 38 -6.51 4.50 5.11
N PHE A 39 -5.54 5.38 4.94
CA PHE A 39 -5.68 6.82 5.18
C PHE A 39 -5.17 7.60 3.97
N LEU A 40 -5.31 8.93 4.01
CA LEU A 40 -4.91 9.82 2.93
C LEU A 40 -3.70 10.63 3.38
N ILE A 41 -2.51 10.27 2.91
CA ILE A 41 -1.28 10.98 3.27
C ILE A 41 -1.30 12.44 2.77
N GLY A 42 -1.98 12.69 1.65
CA GLY A 42 -2.21 14.05 1.15
C GLY A 42 -3.01 14.92 2.12
N ALA A 43 -3.96 14.34 2.87
CA ALA A 43 -4.70 15.07 3.89
C ALA A 43 -3.83 15.39 5.11
N VAL A 44 -2.91 14.48 5.47
CA VAL A 44 -1.92 14.71 6.54
C VAL A 44 -0.99 15.87 6.18
N TYR A 45 -0.44 15.90 4.97
CA TYR A 45 0.37 17.03 4.49
C TYR A 45 -0.40 18.34 4.50
N LYS A 46 -1.67 18.33 4.04
CA LYS A 46 -2.52 19.53 4.07
C LYS A 46 -2.75 20.05 5.49
N ALA A 47 -2.91 19.15 6.47
CA ALA A 47 -3.21 19.51 7.85
C ALA A 47 -1.97 19.99 8.64
N HIS A 48 -0.80 19.38 8.40
CA HIS A 48 0.41 19.61 9.20
C HIS A 48 1.53 20.35 8.45
N GLY A 49 1.32 20.68 7.17
CA GLY A 49 2.32 21.30 6.32
C GLY A 49 3.26 20.29 5.64
N GLY A 50 3.98 20.77 4.64
CA GLY A 50 4.88 19.98 3.80
C GLY A 50 4.23 19.43 2.53
N LEU A 51 5.04 18.82 1.68
CA LEU A 51 4.60 18.20 0.43
C LEU A 51 5.29 16.83 0.27
N PRO A 52 4.61 15.84 -0.32
CA PRO A 52 5.23 14.56 -0.61
C PRO A 52 6.39 14.74 -1.60
N LEU A 53 7.57 14.20 -1.25
CA LEU A 53 8.74 14.14 -2.15
C LEU A 53 9.16 15.52 -2.71
N ASP A 54 9.05 16.56 -1.89
CA ASP A 54 9.33 17.95 -2.25
C ASP A 54 10.81 18.26 -2.52
N HIS A 55 11.72 17.52 -1.88
CA HIS A 55 13.15 17.71 -2.04
C HIS A 55 13.69 16.93 -3.26
N PRO A 56 14.42 17.56 -4.20
CA PRO A 56 14.95 16.91 -5.41
C PRO A 56 15.74 15.62 -5.14
N LEU A 57 16.67 15.66 -4.18
CA LEU A 57 17.46 14.48 -3.78
C LEU A 57 16.61 13.30 -3.27
N LYS A 58 15.47 13.57 -2.62
CA LYS A 58 14.57 12.52 -2.13
C LYS A 58 13.73 11.94 -3.26
N LYS A 59 13.28 12.79 -4.18
CA LYS A 59 12.39 12.41 -5.29
C LYS A 59 13.01 11.33 -6.17
N ASP A 60 14.28 11.48 -6.53
CA ASP A 60 14.97 10.48 -7.38
C ASP A 60 15.33 9.22 -6.60
N TYR A 61 15.73 9.40 -5.34
CA TYR A 61 16.13 8.29 -4.48
C TYR A 61 14.98 7.35 -4.13
N VAL A 62 13.76 7.88 -3.90
CA VAL A 62 12.65 7.08 -3.38
C VAL A 62 12.30 5.91 -4.29
N PHE A 63 12.33 6.11 -5.61
CA PHE A 63 12.02 5.06 -6.56
C PHE A 63 13.18 4.10 -6.73
N LYS A 64 14.43 4.59 -6.71
CA LYS A 64 15.61 3.74 -6.68
C LYS A 64 15.57 2.78 -5.48
N ASP A 65 15.19 3.28 -4.31
CA ASP A 65 15.07 2.47 -3.10
C ASP A 65 13.87 1.52 -3.14
N PHE A 66 12.71 1.99 -3.62
CA PHE A 66 11.53 1.15 -3.85
C PHE A 66 11.85 -0.07 -4.72
N PHE A 67 12.50 0.12 -5.87
CA PHE A 67 12.89 -0.98 -6.74
C PHE A 67 13.93 -1.91 -6.10
N ARG A 68 14.91 -1.35 -5.40
CA ARG A 68 15.93 -2.13 -4.68
C ARG A 68 15.30 -3.00 -3.59
N ARG A 69 14.36 -2.44 -2.83
CA ARG A 69 13.66 -3.17 -1.76
C ARG A 69 12.72 -4.23 -2.33
N ALA A 70 11.99 -3.93 -3.39
CA ALA A 70 11.18 -4.91 -4.10
C ALA A 70 12.02 -6.12 -4.55
N LYS A 71 13.21 -5.88 -5.10
CA LYS A 71 14.15 -6.95 -5.49
C LYS A 71 14.59 -7.79 -4.30
N LEU A 72 14.94 -7.17 -3.18
CA LEU A 72 15.32 -7.88 -1.94
C LEU A 72 14.17 -8.74 -1.39
N ASP A 73 12.94 -8.25 -1.54
CA ASP A 73 11.73 -8.93 -1.07
C ASP A 73 11.14 -9.91 -2.12
N GLY A 74 11.82 -10.12 -3.25
CA GLY A 74 11.41 -11.06 -4.29
C GLY A 74 10.18 -10.63 -5.11
N ILE A 75 9.82 -9.35 -5.10
CA ILE A 75 8.65 -8.80 -5.81
C ILE A 75 9.12 -8.27 -7.17
N ALA A 76 9.12 -9.13 -8.18
CA ALA A 76 9.65 -8.81 -9.52
C ALA A 76 8.71 -7.92 -10.35
N GLU A 77 7.42 -7.92 -10.01
CA GLU A 77 6.35 -7.33 -10.81
C GLU A 77 6.14 -5.83 -10.58
N VAL A 78 6.98 -5.16 -9.79
CA VAL A 78 6.80 -3.75 -9.42
C VAL A 78 6.99 -2.77 -10.58
N ARG A 79 6.22 -1.67 -10.58
CA ARG A 79 6.36 -0.53 -11.50
C ARG A 79 5.98 0.77 -10.83
N VAL A 80 6.42 1.89 -11.40
CA VAL A 80 5.84 3.20 -11.12
C VAL A 80 4.69 3.45 -12.09
N PRO A 81 3.49 3.82 -11.63
CA PRO A 81 2.36 4.12 -12.51
C PRO A 81 2.57 5.38 -13.33
N ALA A 82 2.12 5.37 -14.59
CA ALA A 82 2.23 6.54 -15.47
C ALA A 82 1.43 7.76 -14.94
N ASN A 83 0.33 7.50 -14.21
CA ASN A 83 -0.50 8.51 -13.57
C ASN A 83 -0.13 8.74 -12.10
N PHE A 84 1.10 8.41 -11.68
CA PHE A 84 1.52 8.58 -10.30
C PHE A 84 1.69 10.07 -9.91
N PRO A 85 1.18 10.50 -8.73
CA PRO A 85 0.32 9.76 -7.81
C PRO A 85 -1.16 9.81 -8.25
N ALA A 86 -1.82 8.65 -8.33
CA ALA A 86 -3.25 8.54 -8.55
C ALA A 86 -4.05 8.87 -7.29
N ASN A 87 -5.32 9.26 -7.46
CA ASN A 87 -6.24 9.55 -6.37
C ASN A 87 -6.51 8.29 -5.51
N PRO A 88 -6.12 8.26 -4.22
CA PRO A 88 -6.33 7.09 -3.37
C PRO A 88 -7.72 7.06 -2.71
N ILE A 89 -8.55 8.11 -2.86
CA ILE A 89 -9.87 8.19 -2.20
C ILE A 89 -10.80 7.02 -2.59
N PRO A 90 -11.01 6.68 -3.88
CA PRO A 90 -11.90 5.59 -4.24
C PRO A 90 -11.51 4.23 -3.61
N PRO A 91 -10.27 3.72 -3.74
CA PRO A 91 -9.90 2.45 -3.13
C PRO A 91 -9.92 2.51 -1.59
N SER A 92 -9.55 3.65 -0.97
CA SER A 92 -9.65 3.80 0.49
C SER A 92 -11.09 3.71 1.01
N ARG A 93 -12.05 4.38 0.35
CA ARG A 93 -13.47 4.29 0.72
C ARG A 93 -14.03 2.89 0.48
N LEU A 94 -13.67 2.26 -0.63
CA LEU A 94 -14.07 0.88 -0.91
C LEU A 94 -13.53 -0.09 0.13
N ALA A 95 -12.32 0.12 0.65
CA ALA A 95 -11.78 -0.70 1.72
C ALA A 95 -12.65 -0.65 3.00
N TYR A 96 -13.10 0.53 3.41
CA TYR A 96 -14.01 0.67 4.56
C TYR A 96 -15.39 0.05 4.30
N TRP A 97 -15.86 0.07 3.05
CA TRP A 97 -17.05 -0.68 2.66
C TRP A 97 -16.82 -2.20 2.77
N VAL A 98 -15.68 -2.71 2.27
CA VAL A 98 -15.31 -4.13 2.38
C VAL A 98 -15.16 -4.54 3.86
N GLU A 99 -14.55 -3.72 4.70
CA GLU A 99 -14.45 -3.98 6.14
C GLU A 99 -15.82 -4.19 6.79
N ARG A 100 -16.83 -3.42 6.35
CA ARG A 100 -18.20 -3.53 6.88
C ARG A 100 -18.98 -4.72 6.33
N GLU A 101 -18.90 -4.94 5.01
CA GLU A 101 -19.77 -5.91 4.32
C GLU A 101 -19.15 -7.31 4.18
N ALA A 102 -17.82 -7.39 4.13
CA ALA A 102 -17.07 -8.62 3.89
C ALA A 102 -15.65 -8.53 4.52
N PRO A 103 -15.55 -8.41 5.86
CA PRO A 103 -14.27 -8.21 6.54
C PRO A 103 -13.23 -9.29 6.22
N GLU A 104 -13.67 -10.53 5.95
CA GLU A 104 -12.82 -11.64 5.55
C GLU A 104 -12.11 -11.41 4.19
N LYS A 105 -12.67 -10.54 3.34
CA LYS A 105 -12.10 -10.18 2.03
C LYS A 105 -11.15 -8.99 2.10
N MET A 106 -11.01 -8.32 3.25
CA MET A 106 -10.27 -7.07 3.36
C MET A 106 -8.80 -7.21 2.92
N GLY A 107 -8.09 -8.23 3.40
CA GLY A 107 -6.69 -8.46 3.02
C GLY A 107 -6.51 -8.72 1.52
N ALA A 108 -7.39 -9.53 0.93
CA ALA A 108 -7.37 -9.84 -0.49
C ALA A 108 -7.69 -8.60 -1.35
N PHE A 109 -8.66 -7.78 -0.92
CA PHE A 109 -8.99 -6.53 -1.56
C PHE A 109 -7.81 -5.56 -1.57
N VAL A 110 -7.17 -5.35 -0.41
CA VAL A 110 -6.02 -4.44 -0.29
C VAL A 110 -4.87 -4.91 -1.18
N GLU A 111 -4.55 -6.20 -1.19
CA GLU A 111 -3.52 -6.76 -2.06
C GLU A 111 -3.86 -6.53 -3.55
N ALA A 112 -5.10 -6.83 -3.96
CA ALA A 112 -5.53 -6.66 -5.34
C ALA A 112 -5.49 -5.20 -5.80
N ALA A 113 -5.99 -4.26 -4.99
CA ALA A 113 -5.97 -2.83 -5.28
C ALA A 113 -4.53 -2.30 -5.40
N TYR A 114 -3.65 -2.72 -4.49
CA TYR A 114 -2.23 -2.36 -4.56
C TYR A 114 -1.54 -2.94 -5.81
N ARG A 115 -1.78 -4.21 -6.14
CA ARG A 115 -1.22 -4.85 -7.34
C ARG A 115 -1.71 -4.15 -8.61
N ALA A 116 -3.00 -3.87 -8.72
CA ALA A 116 -3.56 -3.18 -9.89
C ALA A 116 -2.86 -1.84 -10.15
N TYR A 117 -2.48 -1.14 -9.08
CA TYR A 117 -1.79 0.13 -9.20
C TYR A 117 -0.27 -0.04 -9.38
N TRP A 118 0.43 -0.73 -8.50
CA TRP A 118 1.90 -0.78 -8.43
C TRP A 118 2.57 -1.94 -9.17
N SER A 119 1.81 -2.87 -9.73
CA SER A 119 2.35 -4.01 -10.48
C SER A 119 2.12 -3.88 -11.98
N ARG A 120 3.05 -4.40 -12.79
CA ARG A 120 2.75 -4.79 -14.16
C ARG A 120 1.89 -6.04 -14.10
N THR A 121 0.59 -5.90 -14.32
CA THR A 121 -0.23 -7.05 -14.68
C THR A 121 0.38 -7.61 -15.97
N SER A 122 1.04 -8.77 -15.89
CA SER A 122 1.25 -9.57 -17.09
C SER A 122 -0.15 -9.88 -17.61
N ARG A 123 -0.55 -9.23 -18.71
CA ARG A 123 -1.59 -9.81 -19.54
C ARG A 123 -1.02 -11.16 -19.95
N ILE A 124 -1.65 -12.23 -19.48
CA ILE A 124 -1.45 -13.55 -20.09
C ILE A 124 -1.81 -13.32 -21.56
N ALA A 125 -0.81 -13.48 -22.43
CA ALA A 125 -0.99 -13.48 -23.87
C ALA A 125 -1.77 -14.74 -24.29
#